data_AF-A0A833E5B4-F1
#
_entry.id   AF-A0A833E5B4-F1
#
_cell.length_a   1.000
_cell.length_b   1.000
_cell.length_c   1.000
_cell.angle_alpha   90.00
_cell.angle_beta   90.00
_cell.angle_gamma   90.00
#
_symmetry.space_group_name_H-M   'P 1'
#
loop_
_entity.id
_entity.type
_entity.pdbx_description
1 polymer ?
#
loop_
_entity_poly.entity_id
_entity_poly.type
_entity_poly.pdbx_seq_one_letter_code
_entity_poly.pdbx_strand_id
1 'polypeptide(L)'
;SSVQEMYDFTIMAFNYAEMYRIPVFVMADEIVGHMREKVVLHDNIPIVERTTPEEKPCKKPFPFDKDIAEMPVFGRGYNVHITGLTHDERGYPDVSPETHDKLVRRICNKILKNKDKIIKYEGKYLESDIIFLCYGTPSRTVKYTVEMLRKEGYDVGYLRLITVHPFPDKIVKDLKATKIIVPEMNLGQIVEEVMKYSRAEVVPCSKIGGELHRPEDLMALVD
;
A
#
# COMPACT_ATOMS: atom_id res chain seq x y z
N SER A 1 -1.78 -3.96 12.84
CA SER A 1 -2.62 -4.98 12.22
C SER A 1 -3.63 -5.38 13.26
N SER A 2 -4.90 -5.12 13.04
CA SER A 2 -5.99 -5.45 13.97
C SER A 2 -7.27 -5.79 13.21
N VAL A 3 -8.26 -6.35 13.91
CA VAL A 3 -9.59 -6.60 13.34
C VAL A 3 -10.28 -5.27 12.98
N GLN A 4 -10.04 -4.20 13.76
CA GLN A 4 -10.51 -2.85 13.43
C GLN A 4 -9.94 -2.36 12.09
N GLU A 5 -8.63 -2.55 11.87
CA GLU A 5 -7.99 -2.14 10.64
C GLU A 5 -8.53 -2.90 9.43
N MET A 6 -8.93 -4.16 9.57
CA MET A 6 -9.60 -4.90 8.49
C MET A 6 -10.92 -4.24 8.08
N TYR A 7 -11.73 -3.82 9.05
CA TYR A 7 -12.96 -3.07 8.77
C TYR A 7 -12.67 -1.74 8.07
N ASP A 8 -11.73 -0.95 8.60
CA ASP A 8 -11.40 0.38 8.08
C ASP A 8 -10.76 0.30 6.68
N PHE A 9 -9.84 -0.65 6.47
CA PHE A 9 -9.11 -0.78 5.21
C PHE A 9 -9.98 -1.36 4.10
N THR A 10 -10.98 -2.20 4.41
CA THR A 10 -11.95 -2.63 3.40
C THR A 10 -12.75 -1.45 2.86
N ILE A 11 -13.24 -0.55 3.73
CA ILE A 11 -13.91 0.69 3.30
C ILE A 11 -12.98 1.53 2.42
N MET A 12 -11.74 1.74 2.88
CA MET A 12 -10.73 2.48 2.11
C MET A 12 -10.46 1.84 0.75
N ALA A 13 -10.42 0.51 0.66
CA ALA A 13 -10.14 -0.21 -0.58
C ALA A 13 -11.23 -0.01 -1.63
N PHE A 14 -12.51 -0.06 -1.25
CA PHE A 14 -13.61 0.26 -2.16
C PHE A 14 -13.50 1.70 -2.66
N ASN A 15 -13.26 2.66 -1.76
CA ASN A 15 -13.09 4.06 -2.15
C ASN A 15 -11.89 4.27 -3.09
N TYR A 16 -10.77 3.58 -2.88
CA TYR A 16 -9.61 3.64 -3.76
C TYR A 16 -9.86 2.96 -5.11
N ALA A 17 -10.59 1.85 -5.13
CA ALA A 17 -10.97 1.17 -6.37
C ALA A 17 -11.85 2.08 -7.24
N GLU A 18 -12.80 2.78 -6.62
CA GLU A 18 -13.59 3.80 -7.30
C GLU A 18 -12.71 5.00 -7.69
N MET A 19 -11.92 5.58 -6.79
CA MET A 19 -11.12 6.77 -7.07
C MET A 19 -10.09 6.56 -8.20
N TYR A 20 -9.38 5.43 -8.21
CA TYR A 20 -8.24 5.20 -9.11
C TYR A 20 -8.52 4.23 -10.25
N ARG A 21 -9.72 3.61 -10.30
CA ARG A 21 -10.11 2.68 -11.38
C ARG A 21 -9.11 1.53 -11.54
N ILE A 22 -8.68 0.96 -10.42
CA ILE A 22 -7.76 -0.18 -10.38
C ILE A 22 -8.26 -1.23 -9.38
N PRO A 23 -7.84 -2.49 -9.51
CA PRO A 23 -7.96 -3.45 -8.44
C PRO A 23 -7.19 -2.97 -7.20
N VAL A 24 -7.82 -3.07 -6.02
CA VAL A 24 -7.19 -2.76 -4.74
C VAL A 24 -7.26 -4.01 -3.88
N PHE A 25 -6.12 -4.41 -3.32
CA PHE A 25 -6.00 -5.59 -2.49
C PHE A 25 -5.85 -5.17 -1.02
N VAL A 26 -6.67 -5.74 -0.16
CA VAL A 26 -6.47 -5.70 1.29
C VAL A 26 -5.72 -6.98 1.68
N MET A 27 -4.44 -6.83 2.03
CA MET A 27 -3.57 -7.95 2.36
C MET A 27 -3.72 -8.30 3.84
N ALA A 28 -4.54 -9.31 4.12
CA ALA A 28 -4.70 -9.88 5.46
C ALA A 28 -3.73 -11.06 5.68
N ASP A 29 -3.62 -11.51 6.93
CA ASP A 29 -2.93 -12.73 7.31
C ASP A 29 -3.84 -13.64 8.14
N GLU A 30 -3.48 -14.92 8.23
CA GLU A 30 -4.22 -15.95 8.95
C GLU A 30 -4.42 -15.57 10.43
N ILE A 31 -3.42 -14.93 11.03
CA ILE A 31 -3.44 -14.59 12.44
C ILE A 31 -4.54 -13.57 12.71
N VAL A 32 -4.62 -12.48 11.93
CA VAL A 32 -5.76 -11.54 12.01
C VAL A 32 -7.07 -12.23 11.64
N GLY A 33 -7.06 -13.16 10.68
CA GLY A 33 -8.24 -13.93 10.27
C GLY A 33 -8.86 -14.78 11.38
N HIS A 34 -8.05 -15.25 12.33
CA HIS A 34 -8.51 -16.03 13.50
C HIS A 34 -8.67 -15.20 14.78
N MET A 35 -8.23 -13.94 14.79
CA MET A 35 -8.37 -13.06 15.94
C MET A 35 -9.82 -12.57 16.13
N ARG A 36 -10.17 -12.33 17.39
CA ARG A 36 -11.43 -11.68 17.78
C ARG A 36 -11.11 -10.50 18.68
N GLU A 37 -11.45 -9.31 18.21
CA GLU A 37 -11.29 -8.05 18.94
C GLU A 37 -12.61 -7.28 18.89
N LYS A 38 -12.81 -6.35 19.83
CA LYS A 38 -13.93 -5.40 19.71
C LYS A 38 -13.66 -4.47 18.54
N VAL A 39 -14.68 -4.24 17.72
CA VAL A 39 -14.64 -3.30 16.59
C VAL A 39 -15.62 -2.17 16.87
N VAL A 40 -15.19 -0.94 16.61
CA VAL A 40 -16.02 0.27 16.61
C VAL A 40 -16.46 0.50 15.17
N LEU A 41 -17.77 0.44 14.95
CA LEU A 41 -18.37 0.73 13.65
C LEU A 41 -18.49 2.24 13.46
N HIS A 42 -18.27 2.70 12.23
CA HIS A 42 -18.44 4.11 11.88
C HIS A 42 -19.88 4.38 11.49
N ASP A 43 -20.50 5.41 12.09
CA ASP A 43 -21.85 5.84 11.71
C ASP A 43 -21.85 6.55 10.34
N ASN A 44 -20.77 7.28 10.03
CA ASN A 44 -20.63 8.05 8.80
C ASN A 44 -19.44 7.54 7.99
N ILE A 45 -19.72 6.63 7.06
CA ILE A 45 -18.72 6.06 6.17
C ILE A 45 -18.54 7.00 4.96
N PRO A 46 -17.32 7.48 4.67
CA PRO A 46 -17.08 8.23 3.45
C PRO A 46 -17.25 7.29 2.25
N ILE A 47 -18.10 7.65 1.29
CA ILE A 47 -18.34 6.88 0.07
C ILE A 47 -17.87 7.70 -1.12
N VAL A 48 -16.93 7.16 -1.87
CA VAL A 48 -16.46 7.75 -3.13
C VAL A 48 -17.25 7.13 -4.27
N GLU A 49 -18.18 7.90 -4.82
CA GLU A 49 -18.96 7.48 -5.98
C GLU A 49 -18.14 7.59 -7.27
N ARG A 50 -18.50 6.76 -8.25
CA ARG A 50 -17.86 6.84 -9.57
C ARG A 50 -18.32 8.02 -10.40
N THR A 51 -17.34 8.71 -10.98
CA THR A 51 -17.58 9.70 -12.02
C THR A 51 -17.92 8.98 -13.32
N THR A 52 -19.09 9.28 -13.90
CA THR A 52 -19.53 8.73 -15.18
C THR A 52 -19.47 9.76 -16.29
N PRO A 53 -19.21 9.36 -17.56
CA PRO A 53 -19.22 10.31 -18.67
C PRO A 53 -20.60 10.94 -18.85
N GLU A 54 -20.66 12.20 -19.28
CA GLU A 54 -21.92 12.85 -19.67
C GLU A 54 -22.36 12.42 -21.08
N GLU A 55 -21.41 12.24 -22.01
CA GLU A 55 -21.67 11.87 -23.41
C GLU A 55 -22.18 10.42 -23.55
N LYS A 56 -23.29 10.23 -24.26
CA LYS A 56 -23.87 8.93 -24.63
C LYS A 56 -24.20 8.91 -26.13
N PRO A 57 -23.64 7.99 -26.93
CA PRO A 57 -22.58 7.03 -26.57
C PRO A 57 -21.24 7.72 -26.27
N CYS A 58 -20.46 7.14 -25.37
CA CYS A 58 -19.16 7.70 -24.97
C CYS A 58 -18.12 7.37 -26.05
N LYS A 59 -17.63 8.39 -26.77
CA LYS A 59 -16.72 8.17 -27.91
C LYS A 59 -15.29 7.84 -27.48
N LYS A 60 -14.83 8.44 -26.38
CA LYS A 60 -13.46 8.27 -25.85
C LYS A 60 -13.50 7.90 -24.36
N PRO A 61 -13.83 6.64 -24.01
CA PRO A 61 -13.82 6.17 -22.63
C PRO A 61 -12.41 6.03 -22.02
N PHE A 62 -11.36 6.01 -22.85
CA PHE A 62 -9.97 5.83 -22.42
C PHE A 62 -9.05 6.97 -22.89
N PRO A 63 -9.39 8.24 -22.61
CA PRO A 63 -8.64 9.39 -23.13
C PRO A 63 -7.19 9.39 -22.64
N PHE A 64 -6.24 9.73 -23.52
CA PHE A 64 -4.80 9.69 -23.21
C PHE A 64 -4.29 10.92 -22.45
N ASP A 65 -5.04 12.01 -22.47
CA ASP A 65 -4.73 13.25 -21.76
C ASP A 65 -5.22 13.27 -20.30
N LYS A 66 -5.94 12.22 -19.86
CA LYS A 66 -6.51 12.11 -18.51
C LYS A 66 -6.22 10.74 -17.89
N ASP A 67 -5.39 10.75 -16.84
CA ASP A 67 -4.97 9.52 -16.13
C ASP A 67 -6.17 8.76 -15.52
N ILE A 68 -7.02 9.46 -14.75
CA ILE A 68 -8.23 8.92 -14.13
C ILE A 68 -9.44 9.46 -14.90
N ALA A 69 -9.88 8.71 -15.90
CA ALA A 69 -11.05 9.05 -16.70
C ALA A 69 -12.36 8.61 -16.03
N GLU A 70 -13.46 9.25 -16.43
CA GLU A 70 -14.80 8.81 -16.12
C GLU A 70 -15.03 7.36 -16.57
N MET A 71 -15.74 6.59 -15.73
CA MET A 71 -15.97 5.17 -16.01
C MET A 71 -17.39 4.95 -16.55
N PRO A 72 -17.55 4.58 -17.83
CA PRO A 72 -18.85 4.24 -18.39
C PRO A 72 -19.42 2.99 -17.69
N VAL A 73 -20.73 3.01 -17.46
CA VAL A 73 -21.44 1.92 -16.76
C VAL A 73 -22.10 0.98 -17.77
N PHE A 74 -21.86 -0.32 -17.64
CA PHE A 74 -22.49 -1.33 -18.49
C PHE A 74 -24.02 -1.22 -18.44
N GLY A 75 -24.68 -1.35 -19.59
CA GLY A 75 -26.15 -1.27 -19.71
C GLY A 75 -26.75 0.14 -19.60
N ARG A 76 -25.94 1.22 -19.55
CA ARG A 76 -26.42 2.61 -19.42
C ARG A 76 -26.33 3.45 -20.71
N GLY A 77 -26.19 2.80 -21.87
CA GLY A 77 -26.20 3.46 -23.18
C GLY A 77 -24.88 4.13 -23.61
N TYR A 78 -23.77 3.82 -22.94
CA TYR A 78 -22.45 4.38 -23.28
C TYR A 78 -21.82 3.72 -24.52
N ASN A 79 -22.21 2.49 -24.87
CA ASN A 79 -21.75 1.74 -26.05
C ASN A 79 -20.21 1.70 -26.19
N VAL A 80 -19.54 1.17 -25.18
CA VAL A 80 -18.07 1.14 -25.07
C VAL A 80 -17.53 -0.25 -25.37
N HIS A 81 -16.44 -0.32 -26.14
CA HIS A 81 -15.67 -1.55 -26.32
C HIS A 81 -14.67 -1.71 -25.17
N ILE A 82 -14.62 -2.89 -24.55
CA ILE A 82 -13.67 -3.22 -23.47
C ILE A 82 -12.84 -4.43 -23.91
N THR A 83 -11.52 -4.31 -23.79
CA THR A 83 -10.58 -5.37 -24.17
C THR A 83 -9.36 -5.37 -23.25
N GLY A 84 -8.71 -6.53 -23.11
CA GLY A 84 -7.41 -6.66 -22.45
C GLY A 84 -6.21 -6.35 -23.36
N LEU A 85 -6.45 -6.14 -24.66
CA LEU A 85 -5.41 -5.75 -25.63
C LEU A 85 -5.03 -4.28 -25.45
N THR A 86 -3.85 -3.90 -25.96
CA THR A 86 -3.54 -2.49 -26.21
C THR A 86 -4.61 -1.88 -27.11
N HIS A 87 -5.12 -0.72 -26.73
CA HIS A 87 -6.23 -0.06 -27.41
C HIS A 87 -6.07 1.46 -27.45
N ASP A 88 -6.72 2.06 -28.45
CA ASP A 88 -6.84 3.51 -28.61
C ASP A 88 -7.82 4.12 -27.58
N GLU A 89 -8.00 5.45 -27.62
CA GLU A 89 -8.89 6.16 -26.69
C GLU A 89 -10.36 5.72 -26.75
N ARG A 90 -10.77 5.08 -27.86
CA ARG A 90 -12.13 4.58 -28.09
C ARG A 90 -12.32 3.16 -27.53
N GLY A 91 -11.22 2.49 -27.15
CA GLY A 91 -11.21 1.12 -26.67
C GLY A 91 -10.96 0.08 -27.76
N TYR A 92 -10.75 0.48 -29.02
CA TYR A 92 -10.49 -0.48 -30.09
C TYR A 92 -9.02 -0.91 -30.12
N PRO A 93 -8.73 -2.19 -30.40
CA PRO A 93 -7.36 -2.68 -30.45
C PRO A 93 -6.48 -1.88 -31.42
N ASP A 94 -5.37 -1.37 -30.90
CA ASP A 94 -4.29 -0.74 -31.65
C ASP A 94 -2.98 -1.07 -30.92
N VAL A 95 -2.17 -1.90 -31.55
CA VAL A 95 -0.93 -2.46 -30.98
C VAL A 95 0.31 -1.67 -31.42
N SER A 96 0.14 -0.46 -31.96
CA SER A 96 1.26 0.39 -32.29
C SER A 96 2.07 0.76 -31.02
N PRO A 97 3.41 0.90 -31.13
CA PRO A 97 4.24 1.28 -29.99
C PRO A 97 3.82 2.61 -29.34
N GLU A 98 3.36 3.57 -30.14
CA GLU A 98 2.92 4.89 -29.64
C GLU A 98 1.66 4.78 -28.79
N THR A 99 0.64 4.05 -29.28
CA THR A 99 -0.59 3.81 -28.52
C THR A 99 -0.30 3.03 -27.25
N HIS A 100 0.60 2.04 -27.32
CA HIS A 100 1.00 1.27 -26.14
C HIS A 100 1.67 2.14 -25.07
N ASP A 101 2.64 2.98 -25.43
CA ASP A 101 3.32 3.88 -24.49
C ASP A 101 2.31 4.83 -23.82
N LYS A 102 1.43 5.46 -24.60
CA LYS A 102 0.40 6.37 -24.08
C LYS A 102 -0.57 5.66 -23.13
N LEU A 103 -1.09 4.49 -23.52
CA LEU A 103 -2.03 3.72 -22.72
C LEU A 103 -1.41 3.24 -21.41
N VAL A 104 -0.22 2.63 -21.45
CA VAL A 104 0.43 2.08 -20.26
C VAL A 104 0.85 3.19 -19.31
N ARG A 105 1.45 4.29 -19.81
CA ARG A 105 1.79 5.44 -18.97
C ARG A 105 0.57 6.01 -18.27
N ARG A 106 -0.53 6.20 -18.99
CA ARG A 106 -1.80 6.65 -18.41
C ARG A 106 -2.25 5.74 -17.26
N ILE A 107 -2.27 4.42 -17.48
CA ILE A 107 -2.70 3.45 -16.45
C ILE A 107 -1.79 3.52 -15.21
N CYS A 108 -0.47 3.51 -15.40
CA CYS A 108 0.50 3.59 -14.31
C CYS A 108 0.46 4.94 -13.57
N ASN A 109 0.28 6.04 -14.30
CA ASN A 109 0.26 7.40 -13.75
C ASN A 109 -0.88 7.62 -12.76
N LYS A 110 -1.98 6.85 -12.84
CA LYS A 110 -3.04 6.86 -11.83
C LYS A 110 -2.47 6.67 -10.42
N ILE A 111 -1.46 5.80 -10.28
CA ILE A 111 -0.80 5.50 -9.01
C ILE A 111 0.47 6.33 -8.84
N LEU A 112 1.33 6.41 -9.86
CA LEU A 112 2.62 7.10 -9.75
C LEU A 112 2.47 8.59 -9.41
N LYS A 113 1.51 9.30 -10.03
CA LYS A 113 1.28 10.73 -9.75
C LYS A 113 0.46 11.00 -8.49
N ASN A 114 -0.19 9.98 -7.92
CA ASN A 114 -0.98 10.11 -6.69
C ASN A 114 -0.34 9.38 -5.51
N LYS A 115 0.93 8.97 -5.65
CA LYS A 115 1.68 8.20 -4.65
C LYS A 115 1.61 8.83 -3.25
N ASP A 116 1.84 10.14 -3.14
CA ASP A 116 1.82 10.86 -1.86
C ASP A 116 0.42 10.88 -1.19
N LYS A 117 -0.67 10.69 -1.95
CA LYS A 117 -2.04 10.58 -1.41
C LYS A 117 -2.40 9.15 -0.99
N ILE A 118 -1.79 8.17 -1.66
CA ILE A 118 -2.08 6.74 -1.47
C ILE A 118 -1.26 6.19 -0.31
N ILE A 119 0.01 6.58 -0.21
CA ILE A 119 0.91 6.14 0.86
C ILE A 119 0.33 6.49 2.22
N LYS A 120 0.10 5.46 3.02
CA LYS A 120 -0.21 5.59 4.44
C LYS A 120 0.80 4.78 5.25
N TYR A 121 1.20 5.37 6.36
CA TYR A 121 2.10 4.75 7.32
C TYR A 121 1.81 5.32 8.72
N GLU A 122 2.32 4.64 9.71
CA GLU A 122 2.33 5.07 11.10
C GLU A 122 3.79 5.02 11.57
N GLY A 123 4.27 6.07 12.21
CA GLY A 123 5.66 6.12 12.67
C GLY A 123 5.78 6.76 14.04
N LYS A 124 6.71 6.27 14.84
CA LYS A 124 7.06 6.86 16.14
C LYS A 124 8.58 6.83 16.31
N TYR A 125 9.11 7.95 16.81
CA TYR A 125 10.55 8.16 16.97
C TYR A 125 11.33 7.96 15.64
N LEU A 126 10.89 8.57 14.54
CA LEU A 126 11.52 8.34 13.22
C LEU A 126 12.95 8.91 13.07
N GLU A 127 13.37 9.75 14.02
CA GLU A 127 14.72 10.33 14.07
C GLU A 127 15.73 9.44 14.83
N SER A 128 15.31 8.24 15.27
CA SER A 128 16.16 7.31 16.02
C SER A 128 17.30 6.76 15.17
N ASP A 129 18.40 6.39 15.83
CA ASP A 129 19.52 5.68 15.23
C ASP A 129 19.12 4.29 14.66
N ILE A 130 18.23 3.57 15.35
CA ILE A 130 17.73 2.27 14.91
C ILE A 130 16.23 2.35 14.64
N ILE A 131 15.79 1.92 13.45
CA ILE A 131 14.37 1.90 13.06
C ILE A 131 13.90 0.49 12.74
N PHE A 132 12.82 0.05 13.38
CA PHE A 132 12.08 -1.13 12.95
C PHE A 132 11.10 -0.75 11.84
N LEU A 133 11.28 -1.29 10.63
CA LEU A 133 10.35 -1.08 9.52
C LEU A 133 9.51 -2.34 9.32
N CYS A 134 8.20 -2.23 9.55
CA CYS A 134 7.31 -3.39 9.59
C CYS A 134 5.97 -3.12 8.89
N TYR A 135 5.22 -4.19 8.67
CA TYR A 135 3.87 -4.18 8.12
C TYR A 135 3.14 -5.44 8.62
N GLY A 136 1.82 -5.52 8.42
CA GLY A 136 1.04 -6.68 8.85
C GLY A 136 1.18 -6.98 10.35
N THR A 137 0.98 -8.24 10.75
CA THR A 137 0.95 -8.63 12.17
C THR A 137 2.25 -8.43 12.96
N PRO A 138 3.47 -8.54 12.39
CA PRO A 138 4.72 -8.20 13.10
C PRO A 138 4.71 -6.81 13.74
N SER A 139 3.95 -5.87 13.19
CA SER A 139 3.84 -4.51 13.74
C SER A 139 3.36 -4.43 15.19
N ARG A 140 2.61 -5.42 15.70
CA ARG A 140 2.22 -5.45 17.11
C ARG A 140 3.41 -5.68 18.03
N THR A 141 4.21 -6.71 17.75
CA THR A 141 5.42 -7.02 18.51
C THR A 141 6.41 -5.86 18.42
N VAL A 142 6.62 -5.31 17.22
CA VAL A 142 7.54 -4.17 17.01
C VAL A 142 7.17 -2.98 17.88
N LYS A 143 5.88 -2.57 17.88
CA LYS A 143 5.43 -1.44 18.71
C LYS A 143 5.70 -1.69 20.19
N TYR A 144 5.38 -2.89 20.68
CA TYR A 144 5.62 -3.26 22.07
C TYR A 144 7.11 -3.23 22.42
N THR A 145 7.96 -3.86 21.58
CA THR A 145 9.41 -3.92 21.78
C THR A 145 10.05 -2.53 21.75
N VAL A 146 9.66 -1.65 20.83
CA VAL A 146 10.19 -0.27 20.78
C VAL A 146 9.88 0.50 22.05
N GLU A 147 8.66 0.40 22.59
CA GLU A 147 8.33 1.08 23.86
C GLU A 147 9.09 0.50 25.05
N MET A 148 9.37 -0.81 25.07
CA MET A 148 10.20 -1.43 26.11
C MET A 148 11.64 -0.92 26.04
N LEU A 149 12.28 -1.05 24.89
CA LEU A 149 13.66 -0.61 24.67
C LEU A 149 13.85 0.89 24.93
N ARG A 150 12.85 1.70 24.59
CA ARG A 150 12.86 3.14 24.92
C ARG A 150 12.87 3.40 26.42
N LYS A 151 12.19 2.59 27.23
CA LYS A 151 12.25 2.70 28.71
C LYS A 151 13.61 2.30 29.27
N GLU A 152 14.32 1.43 28.56
CA GLU A 152 15.67 0.97 28.91
C GLU A 152 16.77 1.92 28.40
N GLY A 153 16.40 2.95 27.63
CA GLY A 153 17.32 4.01 27.18
C GLY A 153 17.88 3.83 25.76
N TYR A 154 17.44 2.82 25.02
CA TYR A 154 17.86 2.60 23.64
C TYR A 154 17.26 3.65 22.68
N ASP A 155 18.05 4.05 21.67
CA ASP A 155 17.59 4.96 20.63
C ASP A 155 16.91 4.22 19.46
N VAL A 156 15.69 3.74 19.71
CA VAL A 156 14.93 2.94 18.74
C VAL A 156 13.59 3.57 18.36
N GLY A 157 13.18 3.42 17.10
CA GLY A 157 11.88 3.85 16.61
C GLY A 157 11.25 2.83 15.69
N TYR A 158 10.06 3.12 15.18
CA TYR A 158 9.43 2.28 14.17
C TYR A 158 8.75 3.08 13.06
N LEU A 159 8.74 2.48 11.88
CA LEU A 159 7.94 2.85 10.73
C LEU A 159 7.08 1.65 10.33
N ARG A 160 5.76 1.76 10.54
CA ARG A 160 4.78 0.75 10.16
C ARG A 160 4.12 1.16 8.84
N LEU A 161 4.28 0.34 7.80
CA LEU A 161 3.57 0.53 6.55
C LEU A 161 2.11 0.09 6.71
N ILE A 162 1.19 0.99 6.34
CA ILE A 162 -0.24 0.65 6.16
C ILE A 162 -0.46 0.28 4.69
N THR A 163 0.14 1.05 3.78
CA THR A 163 0.16 0.77 2.35
C THR A 163 1.52 0.19 1.97
N VAL A 164 1.52 -1.03 1.43
CA VAL A 164 2.75 -1.70 0.95
C VAL A 164 3.07 -1.36 -0.52
N HIS A 165 2.05 -1.02 -1.32
CA HIS A 165 2.23 -0.53 -2.68
C HIS A 165 1.26 0.63 -2.97
N PRO A 166 1.73 1.77 -3.52
CA PRO A 166 3.11 2.08 -3.89
C PRO A 166 4.04 2.22 -2.67
N PHE A 167 5.30 1.80 -2.82
CA PHE A 167 6.28 1.79 -1.73
C PHE A 167 6.75 3.21 -1.34
N PRO A 168 6.85 3.56 -0.04
CA PRO A 168 7.23 4.89 0.43
C PRO A 168 8.74 5.18 0.39
N ASP A 169 9.31 5.11 -0.81
CA ASP A 169 10.71 5.41 -1.12
C ASP A 169 11.26 6.70 -0.49
N LYS A 170 10.54 7.83 -0.62
CA LYS A 170 10.99 9.12 -0.08
C LYS A 170 11.16 9.06 1.44
N ILE A 171 10.17 8.49 2.13
CA ILE A 171 10.18 8.38 3.60
C ILE A 171 11.33 7.50 4.05
N VAL A 172 11.53 6.34 3.41
CA VAL A 172 12.64 5.43 3.75
C VAL A 172 14.00 6.07 3.48
N LYS A 173 14.14 6.81 2.37
CA LYS A 173 15.39 7.50 2.01
C LYS A 173 15.75 8.64 2.98
N ASP A 174 14.73 9.28 3.55
CA ASP A 174 14.89 10.43 4.45
C ASP A 174 15.08 10.01 5.92
N LEU A 175 14.96 8.72 6.26
CA LEU A 175 15.29 8.21 7.59
C LEU A 175 16.77 8.46 7.91
N LYS A 176 17.04 8.95 9.12
CA LYS A 176 18.39 9.22 9.62
C LYS A 176 19.05 8.01 10.31
N ALA A 177 18.34 6.90 10.37
CA ALA A 177 18.79 5.68 11.02
C ALA A 177 20.12 5.19 10.42
N THR A 178 20.99 4.65 11.26
CA THR A 178 22.18 3.90 10.83
C THR A 178 21.86 2.43 10.61
N LYS A 179 20.83 1.90 11.28
CA LYS A 179 20.35 0.51 11.14
C LYS A 179 18.82 0.47 11.00
N ILE A 180 18.32 -0.28 10.02
CA ILE A 180 16.90 -0.57 9.83
C ILE A 180 16.67 -2.08 9.94
N ILE A 181 15.86 -2.50 10.91
CA ILE A 181 15.50 -3.90 11.12
C ILE A 181 14.13 -4.16 10.50
N VAL A 182 14.03 -5.17 9.64
CA VAL A 182 12.80 -5.48 8.90
C VAL A 182 12.25 -6.84 9.32
N PRO A 183 11.39 -6.91 10.34
CA PRO A 183 10.69 -8.13 10.70
C PRO A 183 9.53 -8.39 9.74
N GLU A 184 9.63 -9.48 8.99
CA GLU A 184 8.58 -9.93 8.09
C GLU A 184 8.39 -11.46 8.12
N MET A 185 7.14 -11.89 7.94
CA MET A 185 6.78 -13.32 7.98
C MET A 185 6.90 -13.99 6.61
N ASN A 186 8.03 -13.72 5.93
CA ASN A 186 8.42 -14.29 4.66
C ASN A 186 9.95 -14.20 4.53
N LEU A 187 10.50 -14.69 3.42
CA LEU A 187 11.95 -14.76 3.17
C LEU A 187 12.49 -13.56 2.39
N GLY A 188 11.78 -12.44 2.36
CA GLY A 188 12.19 -11.25 1.63
C GLY A 188 11.08 -10.74 0.71
N GLN A 189 10.54 -9.57 1.02
CA GLN A 189 9.72 -8.77 0.10
C GLN A 189 9.94 -7.27 0.35
N ILE A 190 9.48 -6.79 1.50
CA ILE A 190 9.61 -5.37 1.85
C ILE A 190 11.06 -5.05 2.18
N VAL A 191 11.81 -5.98 2.78
CA VAL A 191 13.23 -5.75 3.06
C VAL A 191 14.03 -5.39 1.81
N GLU A 192 13.72 -6.00 0.67
CA GLU A 192 14.40 -5.70 -0.60
C GLU A 192 14.08 -4.30 -1.11
N GLU A 193 12.83 -3.85 -0.97
CA GLU A 193 12.46 -2.47 -1.28
C GLU A 193 13.16 -1.49 -0.33
N VAL A 194 13.24 -1.80 0.96
CA VAL A 194 13.96 -0.97 1.94
C VAL A 194 15.44 -0.87 1.56
N MET A 195 16.09 -1.98 1.20
CA MET A 195 17.50 -2.01 0.75
C MET A 195 17.74 -1.14 -0.49
N LYS A 196 16.77 -1.04 -1.42
CA LYS A 196 16.90 -0.21 -2.63
C LYS A 196 16.94 1.29 -2.32
N TYR A 197 16.26 1.76 -1.28
CA TYR A 197 16.10 3.19 -0.99
C TYR A 197 16.82 3.68 0.26
N SER A 198 17.11 2.79 1.20
CA SER A 198 17.78 3.11 2.47
C SER A 198 19.28 3.39 2.26
N ARG A 199 19.83 4.22 3.15
CA ARG A 199 21.28 4.41 3.32
C ARG A 199 21.83 3.71 4.56
N ALA A 200 20.95 3.22 5.42
CA ALA A 200 21.27 2.49 6.64
C ALA A 200 21.69 1.04 6.32
N GLU A 201 22.34 0.39 7.28
CA GLU A 201 22.42 -1.07 7.31
C GLU A 201 21.00 -1.64 7.42
N VAL A 202 20.59 -2.49 6.47
CA VAL A 202 19.26 -3.12 6.51
C VAL A 202 19.39 -4.57 6.94
N VAL A 203 18.81 -4.89 8.09
CA VAL A 203 18.89 -6.21 8.72
C VAL A 203 17.56 -6.94 8.54
N PRO A 204 17.49 -8.02 7.72
CA PRO A 204 16.30 -8.84 7.63
C PRO A 204 16.07 -9.62 8.93
N CYS A 205 14.84 -9.60 9.44
CA CYS A 205 14.39 -10.47 10.53
C CYS A 205 13.26 -11.35 9.99
N SER A 206 13.60 -12.24 9.05
CA SER A 206 12.65 -13.13 8.41
C SER A 206 12.21 -14.26 9.33
N LYS A 207 10.91 -14.52 9.40
CA LYS A 207 10.33 -15.65 10.16
C LYS A 207 9.33 -16.42 9.30
N ILE A 208 9.43 -17.74 9.30
CA ILE A 208 8.50 -18.63 8.58
C ILE A 208 7.98 -19.71 9.54
N GLY A 209 6.95 -20.45 9.12
CA GLY A 209 6.36 -21.51 9.94
C GLY A 209 5.14 -21.08 10.77
N GLY A 210 4.57 -19.90 10.50
CA GLY A 210 3.32 -19.44 11.12
C GLY A 210 3.46 -18.81 12.50
N GLU A 211 4.69 -18.68 13.02
CA GLU A 211 4.92 -18.06 14.32
C GLU A 211 5.22 -16.56 14.20
N LEU A 212 4.68 -15.78 15.14
CA LEU A 212 5.02 -14.37 15.29
C LEU A 212 6.44 -14.18 15.81
N HIS A 213 7.04 -13.07 15.41
CA HIS A 213 8.22 -12.51 16.08
C HIS A 213 7.91 -12.30 17.56
N ARG A 214 8.80 -12.81 18.41
CA ARG A 214 8.76 -12.55 19.84
C ARG A 214 9.58 -11.28 20.14
N PRO A 215 9.28 -10.56 21.24
CA PRO A 215 10.07 -9.38 21.59
C PRO A 215 11.57 -9.66 21.69
N GLU A 216 11.94 -10.82 22.22
CA GLU A 216 13.34 -11.24 22.41
C GLU A 216 14.07 -11.40 21.06
N ASP A 217 13.37 -11.93 20.04
CA ASP A 217 13.89 -12.07 18.67
C ASP A 217 14.30 -10.69 18.11
N LEU A 218 13.51 -9.65 18.41
CA LEU A 218 13.72 -8.29 17.93
C LEU A 218 14.78 -7.54 18.74
N MET A 219 14.81 -7.73 20.06
CA MET A 219 15.79 -7.08 20.94
C MET A 219 17.22 -7.54 20.64
N ALA A 220 17.41 -8.83 20.33
CA ALA A 220 18.72 -9.38 19.99
C ALA A 220 19.39 -8.77 18.73
N LEU A 221 18.65 -7.99 17.94
CA LEU A 221 19.14 -7.32 16.73
C LEU A 221 19.50 -5.84 16.95
N VAL A 222 19.20 -5.31 18.14
CA VAL A 222 19.46 -3.92 18.51
C VAL A 222 20.88 -3.74 19.04
N ASP A 223 21.36 -4.73 19.79
CA ASP A 223 22.76 -4.84 20.23
C ASP A 223 23.74 -5.02 19.04
#